data_AF-A0A9D2PC31-F1
#
_entry.id   AF-A0A9D2PC31-F1
#
_cell.length_a   1.000
_cell.length_b   1.000
_cell.length_c   1.000
_cell.angle_alpha   90.00
_cell.angle_beta   90.00
_cell.angle_gamma   90.00
#
_symmetry.space_group_name_H-M   'P 1'
#
loop_
_entity.id
_entity.type
_entity.pdbx_description
1 polymer ?
#
loop_
_entity_poly.entity_id
_entity_poly.type
_entity_poly.pdbx_seq_one_letter_code
_entity_poly.pdbx_strand_id
1 'polypeptide(L)'
;MMRKGKMLIAAAAVSLMLAGCGQGGQTETAPSAETEASEEVRAEETEPETPDENEGAVYEDNFEVDKEAVKEFGEKIQLTVAAKDLKQLADLTAFPVYVGLPGTEGTVESREEFMDIGAEQIFTPELVASVTAADPDELSPSMAGFVLSDGGTANVIFGVSGGKLAVTGINY
;
A
#
# COMPACT_ATOMS: atom_id res chain seq x y z
N MET A 1 43.40 -11.33 -11.22
CA MET A 1 44.58 -11.81 -10.46
C MET A 1 44.10 -12.08 -9.03
N MET A 2 44.38 -13.28 -8.51
CA MET A 2 43.93 -13.84 -7.21
C MET A 2 44.35 -12.93 -6.02
N ARG A 3 43.75 -12.94 -4.82
CA ARG A 3 43.62 -14.04 -3.83
C ARG A 3 42.64 -13.57 -2.73
N LYS A 4 41.54 -14.27 -2.44
CA LYS A 4 41.39 -15.29 -1.38
C LYS A 4 41.93 -14.89 0.01
N GLY A 5 41.01 -14.69 0.95
CA GLY A 5 41.24 -14.84 2.39
C GLY A 5 39.97 -15.40 3.04
N LYS A 6 40.06 -16.60 3.60
CA LYS A 6 39.04 -17.30 4.43
C LYS A 6 39.57 -17.33 5.88
N MET A 7 38.70 -17.15 6.87
CA MET A 7 38.77 -17.73 8.25
C MET A 7 37.59 -17.09 9.04
N LEU A 8 36.49 -17.77 9.38
CA LEU A 8 36.23 -18.89 10.30
C LEU A 8 36.54 -18.62 11.79
N ILE A 9 35.43 -18.48 12.55
CA ILE A 9 35.11 -19.06 13.88
C ILE A 9 35.91 -18.58 15.10
N ALA A 10 35.22 -18.05 16.13
CA ALA A 10 35.10 -18.70 17.46
C ALA A 10 34.34 -17.84 18.49
N ALA A 11 33.68 -18.55 19.39
CA ALA A 11 32.78 -18.10 20.42
C ALA A 11 33.46 -17.58 21.70
N ALA A 12 32.70 -16.76 22.44
CA ALA A 12 32.59 -16.59 23.89
C ALA A 12 33.82 -16.77 24.81
N ALA A 13 34.08 -15.75 25.63
CA ALA A 13 34.54 -15.94 27.01
C ALA A 13 34.16 -14.74 27.90
N VAL A 14 33.41 -15.06 28.95
CA VAL A 14 32.96 -14.22 30.07
C VAL A 14 34.06 -14.12 31.14
N SER A 15 33.95 -13.11 32.02
CA SER A 15 34.54 -12.99 33.38
C SER A 15 35.81 -12.13 33.47
N LEU A 16 36.10 -11.31 34.49
CA LEU A 16 35.40 -10.88 35.71
C LEU A 16 36.23 -9.71 36.32
N MET A 17 35.54 -8.89 37.11
CA MET A 17 35.88 -7.63 37.78
C MET A 17 37.04 -7.66 38.79
N LEU A 18 37.59 -6.47 39.07
CA LEU A 18 38.20 -6.01 40.34
C LEU A 18 38.08 -4.46 40.35
N ALA A 19 37.79 -3.69 41.42
CA ALA A 19 37.39 -3.93 42.80
C ALA A 19 37.07 -2.58 43.49
N GLY A 20 36.16 -2.64 44.48
CA GLY A 20 36.15 -1.81 45.71
C GLY A 20 35.38 -0.48 45.69
N CYS A 21 34.68 -0.02 46.75
CA CYS A 21 34.39 -0.53 48.10
C CYS A 21 33.19 0.27 48.66
N GLY A 22 32.36 -0.32 49.54
CA GLY A 22 31.30 0.43 50.24
C GLY A 22 30.40 -0.37 51.20
N GLN A 23 30.96 -0.72 52.36
CA GLN A 23 30.36 -0.92 53.70
C GLN A 23 28.85 -1.27 53.89
N GLY A 24 28.59 -2.47 54.45
CA GLY A 24 27.75 -2.64 55.66
C GLY A 24 26.41 -3.38 55.56
N GLY A 25 26.29 -4.52 56.29
CA GLY A 25 25.02 -4.99 56.89
C GLY A 25 24.47 -6.34 56.39
N GLN A 26 24.51 -7.37 57.24
CA GLN A 26 23.96 -8.72 57.04
C GLN A 26 22.44 -8.77 57.27
N THR A 27 21.70 -9.66 56.60
CA THR A 27 20.85 -10.75 57.17
C THR A 27 20.01 -11.42 56.05
N GLU A 28 19.80 -12.73 56.21
CA GLU A 28 19.17 -13.73 55.35
C GLU A 28 17.71 -13.50 54.89
N THR A 29 17.33 -14.33 53.90
CA THR A 29 16.00 -14.93 53.62
C THR A 29 15.38 -14.54 52.26
N ALA A 30 15.22 -15.56 51.40
CA ALA A 30 14.44 -15.56 50.15
C ALA A 30 12.95 -15.85 50.42
N PRO A 31 12.07 -15.96 49.40
CA PRO A 31 11.85 -15.15 48.20
C PRO A 31 10.40 -14.60 48.15
N SER A 32 10.11 -13.55 47.37
CA SER A 32 8.88 -13.40 46.56
C SER A 32 8.69 -11.97 46.08
N ALA A 33 8.42 -11.91 44.77
CA ALA A 33 7.42 -11.10 44.11
C ALA A 33 7.59 -9.56 44.02
N GLU A 34 7.36 -9.14 42.77
CA GLU A 34 6.80 -7.86 42.31
C GLU A 34 7.77 -6.77 41.83
N THR A 35 7.59 -6.43 40.53
CA THR A 35 7.61 -5.06 39.97
C THR A 35 9.03 -4.51 39.65
N GLU A 36 9.39 -4.05 38.45
CA GLU A 36 8.64 -3.64 37.26
C GLU A 36 9.60 -3.45 36.05
N ALA A 37 9.00 -3.47 34.86
CA ALA A 37 9.29 -2.64 33.70
C ALA A 37 10.68 -2.72 33.01
N SER A 38 10.68 -3.29 31.80
CA SER A 38 11.01 -2.56 30.55
C SER A 38 10.91 -3.51 29.35
N GLU A 39 9.69 -3.76 28.88
CA GLU A 39 9.44 -4.27 27.52
C GLU A 39 8.72 -3.15 26.77
N GLU A 40 9.47 -2.37 25.99
CA GLU A 40 8.89 -1.39 25.08
C GLU A 40 8.48 -2.13 23.81
N VAL A 41 7.25 -2.65 23.82
CA VAL A 41 6.60 -3.30 22.69
C VAL A 41 6.03 -2.22 21.78
N ARG A 42 6.64 -2.14 20.59
CA ARG A 42 6.00 -1.99 19.28
C ARG A 42 4.72 -1.13 19.27
N ALA A 43 4.90 0.15 18.92
CA ALA A 43 3.81 0.95 18.38
C ALA A 43 3.35 0.32 17.06
N GLU A 44 2.22 -0.37 17.09
CA GLU A 44 1.35 -0.48 15.92
C GLU A 44 0.79 0.93 15.66
N GLU A 45 1.25 1.52 14.56
CA GLU A 45 0.62 2.68 13.95
C GLU A 45 -0.69 2.18 13.34
N THR A 46 -1.75 2.16 14.14
CA THR A 46 -3.11 2.08 13.62
C THR A 46 -3.39 3.44 12.99
N GLU A 47 -3.22 3.54 11.68
CA GLU A 47 -3.79 4.63 10.91
C GLU A 47 -5.29 4.72 11.20
N PRO A 48 -5.83 5.93 11.42
CA PRO A 48 -7.26 6.08 11.58
C PRO A 48 -7.91 5.84 10.23
N GLU A 49 -8.64 4.73 10.09
CA GLU A 49 -9.64 4.62 9.03
C GLU A 49 -10.63 5.77 9.22
N THR A 50 -10.51 6.79 8.38
CA THR A 50 -11.51 7.84 8.28
C THR A 50 -12.82 7.18 7.85
N PRO A 51 -13.90 7.26 8.63
CA PRO A 51 -15.19 6.78 8.17
C PRO A 51 -15.63 7.69 7.02
N ASP A 52 -15.60 7.15 5.81
CA ASP A 52 -16.10 7.80 4.61
C ASP A 52 -17.61 8.05 4.77
N GLU A 53 -18.00 9.32 4.95
CA GLU A 53 -19.39 9.79 5.11
C GLU A 53 -20.19 9.70 3.80
N ASN A 54 -20.18 8.53 3.18
CA ASN A 54 -21.10 8.15 2.13
C ASN A 54 -21.54 6.72 2.42
N GLU A 55 -22.74 6.55 3.00
CA GLU A 55 -23.43 5.26 3.18
C GLU A 55 -23.83 4.68 1.80
N GLY A 56 -22.84 4.48 0.94
CA GLY A 56 -22.96 3.80 -0.35
C GLY A 56 -22.98 2.28 -0.16
N ALA A 57 -23.21 1.57 -1.26
CA ALA A 57 -23.11 0.12 -1.28
C ALA A 57 -21.75 -0.35 -0.75
N VAL A 58 -21.77 -1.39 0.07
CA VAL A 58 -20.59 -2.08 0.58
C VAL A 58 -20.53 -3.44 -0.09
N TYR A 59 -19.44 -3.73 -0.81
CA TYR A 59 -19.24 -4.95 -1.58
C TYR A 59 -18.23 -5.87 -0.87
N GLU A 60 -18.46 -7.19 -0.89
CA GLU A 60 -17.48 -8.15 -0.34
C GLU A 60 -16.29 -8.31 -1.30
N ASP A 61 -16.55 -8.45 -2.60
CA ASP A 61 -15.54 -8.58 -3.64
C ASP A 61 -16.02 -8.10 -5.02
N ASN A 62 -15.14 -8.18 -6.03
CA ASN A 62 -15.41 -7.72 -7.40
C ASN A 62 -16.58 -8.46 -8.09
N PHE A 63 -16.87 -9.71 -7.70
CA PHE A 63 -17.92 -10.53 -8.31
C PHE A 63 -19.31 -10.21 -7.78
N GLU A 64 -19.41 -9.50 -6.65
CA GLU A 64 -20.66 -9.06 -6.06
C GLU A 64 -21.11 -7.67 -6.53
N VAL A 65 -20.26 -6.94 -7.24
CA VAL A 65 -20.59 -5.61 -7.77
C VAL A 65 -21.57 -5.75 -8.93
N ASP A 66 -22.68 -5.02 -8.85
CA ASP A 66 -23.68 -4.95 -9.92
C ASP A 66 -23.14 -4.22 -11.15
N LYS A 67 -23.60 -4.62 -12.34
CA LYS A 67 -23.09 -4.12 -13.61
C LYS A 67 -23.28 -2.61 -13.77
N GLU A 68 -24.38 -2.09 -13.24
CA GLU A 68 -24.70 -0.68 -13.24
C GLU A 68 -23.67 0.13 -12.43
N ALA A 69 -23.33 -0.30 -11.22
CA ALA A 69 -22.27 0.34 -10.43
C ALA A 69 -20.88 0.24 -11.09
N VAL A 70 -20.55 -0.91 -11.72
CA VAL A 70 -19.30 -1.08 -12.49
C VAL A 70 -19.24 -0.08 -13.63
N LYS A 71 -20.34 0.05 -14.39
CA LYS A 71 -20.45 0.99 -15.50
C LYS A 71 -20.29 2.43 -15.03
N GLU A 72 -21.05 2.84 -14.02
CA GLU A 72 -21.02 4.22 -13.49
C GLU A 72 -19.62 4.60 -12.98
N PHE A 73 -18.93 3.68 -12.29
CA PHE A 73 -17.57 3.92 -11.83
C PHE A 73 -16.57 3.97 -12.99
N GLY A 74 -16.71 3.07 -13.97
CA GLY A 74 -15.93 3.09 -15.21
C GLY A 74 -16.06 4.42 -15.96
N GLU A 75 -17.28 4.90 -16.17
CA GLU A 75 -17.56 6.21 -16.80
C GLU A 75 -16.97 7.37 -15.99
N LYS A 76 -17.01 7.30 -14.65
CA LYS A 76 -16.39 8.30 -13.78
C LYS A 76 -14.88 8.37 -13.96
N ILE A 77 -14.21 7.22 -14.09
CA ILE A 77 -12.78 7.15 -14.43
C ILE A 77 -12.54 7.73 -15.82
N GLN A 78 -13.34 7.36 -16.83
CA GLN A 78 -13.21 7.88 -18.19
C GLN A 78 -13.27 9.40 -18.23
N LEU A 79 -14.25 10.01 -17.56
CA LEU A 79 -14.40 11.47 -17.46
C LEU A 79 -13.19 12.11 -16.78
N THR A 80 -12.72 11.51 -15.69
CA THR A 80 -11.55 11.97 -14.93
C THR A 80 -10.26 11.94 -15.78
N VAL A 81 -10.03 10.84 -16.49
CA VAL A 81 -8.88 10.65 -17.38
C VAL A 81 -8.95 11.57 -18.59
N ALA A 82 -10.12 11.73 -19.20
CA ALA A 82 -10.34 12.66 -20.32
C ALA A 82 -10.08 14.12 -19.91
N ALA A 83 -10.49 14.49 -18.70
CA ALA A 83 -10.24 15.82 -18.13
C ALA A 83 -8.79 16.02 -17.65
N LYS A 84 -7.99 14.94 -17.59
CA LYS A 84 -6.65 14.93 -16.97
C LYS A 84 -6.66 15.46 -15.54
N ASP A 85 -7.71 15.15 -14.79
CA ASP A 85 -7.89 15.62 -13.43
C ASP A 85 -7.14 14.68 -12.45
N LEU A 86 -5.88 15.01 -12.19
CA LEU A 86 -5.02 14.23 -11.30
C LEU A 86 -5.59 14.16 -9.88
N LYS A 87 -6.18 15.26 -9.40
CA LYS A 87 -6.73 15.34 -8.05
C LYS A 87 -7.92 14.39 -7.93
N GLN A 88 -8.84 14.44 -8.89
CA GLN A 88 -9.99 13.56 -8.89
C GLN A 88 -9.57 12.10 -9.08
N LEU A 89 -8.57 11.80 -9.91
CA LEU A 89 -8.06 10.43 -10.05
C LEU A 89 -7.46 9.91 -8.74
N ALA A 90 -6.69 10.76 -8.04
CA ALA A 90 -6.15 10.42 -6.72
C ALA A 90 -7.27 10.16 -5.69
N ASP A 91 -8.37 10.93 -5.74
CA ASP A 91 -9.53 10.73 -4.87
C ASP A 91 -10.35 9.47 -5.21
N LEU A 92 -10.15 8.89 -6.41
CA LEU A 92 -10.74 7.61 -6.81
C LEU A 92 -9.84 6.42 -6.49
N THR A 93 -8.61 6.64 -6.06
CA THR A 93 -7.58 5.62 -5.93
C THR A 93 -7.50 5.09 -4.52
N ALA A 94 -7.44 3.77 -4.37
CA ALA A 94 -7.06 3.12 -3.13
C ALA A 94 -5.54 3.00 -3.06
N PHE A 95 -4.93 3.54 -2.00
CA PHE A 95 -3.49 3.44 -1.77
C PHE A 95 -3.17 2.31 -0.78
N PRO A 96 -2.02 1.61 -0.92
CA PRO A 96 -1.03 1.75 -2.00
C PRO A 96 -1.58 1.29 -3.36
N VAL A 97 -1.15 1.93 -4.44
CA VAL A 97 -1.60 1.66 -5.81
C VAL A 97 -0.44 1.29 -6.72
N TYR A 98 -0.65 0.37 -7.65
CA TYR A 98 0.33 0.09 -8.70
C TYR A 98 0.22 1.10 -9.85
N VAL A 99 1.29 1.80 -10.19
CA VAL A 99 1.47 2.71 -11.32
C VAL A 99 2.67 2.25 -12.14
N GLY A 100 2.44 1.49 -13.20
CA GLY A 100 3.47 0.83 -14.02
C GLY A 100 4.28 1.76 -14.94
N LEU A 101 4.68 2.96 -14.46
CA LEU A 101 5.49 3.88 -15.26
C LEU A 101 6.87 3.27 -15.58
N PRO A 102 7.36 3.40 -16.83
CA PRO A 102 8.65 2.85 -17.22
C PRO A 102 9.81 3.32 -16.33
N GLY A 103 10.58 2.38 -15.79
CA GLY A 103 11.77 2.67 -14.98
C GLY A 103 11.49 2.97 -13.50
N THR A 104 10.27 2.74 -13.01
CA THR A 104 9.89 2.85 -11.59
C THR A 104 9.66 1.47 -10.95
N GLU A 105 9.63 1.39 -9.62
CA GLU A 105 9.26 0.15 -8.90
C GLU A 105 7.76 -0.17 -9.02
N GLY A 106 6.97 0.84 -9.41
CA GLY A 106 5.57 0.69 -9.74
C GLY A 106 4.61 0.80 -8.57
N THR A 107 5.03 0.75 -7.31
CA THR A 107 4.12 1.00 -6.16
C THR A 107 4.18 2.46 -5.74
N VAL A 108 3.01 3.05 -5.50
CA VAL A 108 2.84 4.41 -4.97
C VAL A 108 2.08 4.29 -3.66
N GLU A 109 2.70 4.71 -2.55
CA GLU A 109 2.21 4.39 -1.21
C GLU A 109 1.11 5.34 -0.73
N SER A 110 1.06 6.56 -1.28
CA SER A 110 0.16 7.59 -0.78
C SER A 110 -0.40 8.50 -1.87
N ARG A 111 -1.47 9.20 -1.50
CA ARG A 111 -2.06 10.27 -2.31
C ARG A 111 -1.06 11.38 -2.61
N GLU A 112 -0.16 11.72 -1.68
CA GLU A 112 0.85 12.76 -1.88
C GLU A 112 1.87 12.33 -2.95
N GLU A 113 2.41 11.12 -2.83
CA GLU A 113 3.33 10.55 -3.83
C GLU A 113 2.69 10.46 -5.22
N PHE A 114 1.42 10.09 -5.30
CA PHE A 114 0.67 10.07 -6.55
C PHE A 114 0.55 11.45 -7.19
N MET A 115 0.32 12.48 -6.37
CA MET A 115 0.26 13.87 -6.84
C MET A 115 1.63 14.37 -7.31
N ASP A 116 2.73 13.93 -6.68
CA ASP A 116 4.11 14.29 -7.03
C ASP A 116 4.56 13.72 -8.38
N ILE A 117 3.99 12.60 -8.83
CA ILE A 117 4.19 12.08 -10.20
C ILE A 117 3.74 13.13 -11.23
N GLY A 118 2.64 13.84 -10.95
CA GLY A 118 2.13 14.89 -11.82
C GLY A 118 1.31 14.40 -13.01
N ALA A 119 0.42 15.28 -13.48
CA ALA A 119 -0.60 14.96 -14.47
C ALA A 119 -0.01 14.55 -15.83
N GLU A 120 1.11 15.13 -16.24
CA GLU A 120 1.73 14.82 -17.54
C GLU A 120 2.27 13.40 -17.61
N GLN A 121 2.82 12.87 -16.50
CA GLN A 121 3.31 11.51 -16.44
C GLN A 121 2.18 10.51 -16.31
N ILE A 122 1.14 10.83 -15.53
CA ILE A 122 -0.02 9.95 -15.39
C ILE A 122 -0.87 9.89 -16.67
N PHE A 123 -1.26 11.04 -17.23
CA PHE A 123 -2.17 11.10 -18.37
C PHE A 123 -1.43 11.10 -19.71
N THR A 124 -0.65 10.04 -19.94
CA THR A 124 0.01 9.81 -21.23
C THR A 124 -1.04 9.74 -22.35
N PRO A 125 -0.69 10.13 -23.60
CA PRO A 125 -1.62 10.06 -24.72
C PRO A 125 -2.21 8.65 -24.92
N GLU A 126 -1.41 7.61 -24.66
CA GLU A 126 -1.81 6.21 -24.80
C GLU A 126 -2.83 5.80 -23.73
N LEU A 127 -2.58 6.13 -22.45
CA LEU A 127 -3.54 5.85 -21.37
C LEU A 127 -4.87 6.58 -21.61
N VAL A 128 -4.81 7.85 -22.00
CA VAL A 128 -6.03 8.63 -22.28
C VAL A 128 -6.81 8.03 -23.44
N ALA A 129 -6.13 7.66 -24.54
CA ALA A 129 -6.80 7.05 -25.70
C ALA A 129 -7.46 5.71 -25.32
N SER A 130 -6.72 4.81 -24.66
CA SER A 130 -7.22 3.49 -24.26
C SER A 130 -8.43 3.58 -23.33
N VAL A 131 -8.32 4.36 -22.26
CA VAL A 131 -9.40 4.48 -21.27
C VAL A 131 -10.65 5.14 -21.87
N THR A 132 -10.49 6.19 -22.67
CA THR A 132 -11.64 6.88 -23.28
C THR A 132 -12.34 6.08 -24.38
N ALA A 133 -11.66 5.11 -25.00
CA ALA A 133 -12.23 4.21 -25.98
C ALA A 133 -12.78 2.90 -25.39
N ALA A 134 -12.53 2.63 -24.10
CA ALA A 134 -13.08 1.48 -23.40
C ALA A 134 -14.62 1.48 -23.39
N ASP A 135 -15.22 0.29 -23.34
CA ASP A 135 -16.67 0.09 -23.18
C ASP A 135 -17.00 -0.35 -21.75
N PRO A 136 -17.54 0.54 -20.89
CA PRO A 136 -17.91 0.20 -19.53
C PRO A 136 -19.03 -0.85 -19.43
N ASP A 137 -19.87 -1.01 -20.47
CA ASP A 137 -20.97 -1.99 -20.48
C ASP A 137 -20.47 -3.44 -20.66
N GLU A 138 -19.26 -3.63 -21.17
CA GLU A 138 -18.66 -4.96 -21.44
C GLU A 138 -17.67 -5.43 -20.35
N LEU A 139 -17.48 -4.64 -19.29
CA LEU A 139 -16.59 -4.99 -18.20
C LEU A 139 -17.05 -6.25 -17.46
N SER A 140 -16.11 -7.14 -17.22
CA SER A 140 -16.34 -8.40 -16.50
C SER A 140 -15.47 -8.44 -15.24
N PRO A 141 -16.00 -8.92 -14.11
CA PRO A 141 -15.24 -9.00 -12.88
C PRO A 141 -14.12 -10.03 -12.98
N SER A 142 -13.03 -9.78 -12.26
CA SER A 142 -11.93 -10.71 -12.06
C SER A 142 -11.35 -10.58 -10.65
N MET A 143 -10.40 -11.46 -10.30
CA MET A 143 -9.66 -11.30 -9.03
C MET A 143 -8.89 -9.98 -8.94
N ALA A 144 -8.43 -9.44 -10.07
CA ALA A 144 -7.73 -8.16 -10.10
C ALA A 144 -8.68 -6.95 -10.10
N GLY A 145 -9.97 -7.17 -10.34
CA GLY A 145 -10.96 -6.13 -10.58
C GLY A 145 -11.43 -6.10 -12.03
N PHE A 146 -11.83 -4.92 -12.48
CA PHE A 146 -12.32 -4.59 -13.81
C PHE A 146 -11.23 -3.83 -14.56
N VAL A 147 -10.91 -4.30 -15.77
CA VAL A 147 -9.89 -3.67 -16.62
C VAL A 147 -10.56 -2.72 -17.58
N LEU A 148 -10.34 -1.42 -17.40
CA LEU A 148 -10.86 -0.35 -18.26
C LEU A 148 -9.83 0.00 -19.34
N SER A 149 -10.02 -0.54 -20.54
CA SER A 149 -9.17 -0.28 -21.72
C SER A 149 -9.89 -0.56 -23.04
N ASP A 150 -9.25 -0.20 -24.14
CA ASP A 150 -9.66 -0.55 -25.50
C ASP A 150 -9.14 -1.92 -25.97
N GLY A 151 -8.58 -2.72 -25.05
CA GLY A 151 -7.87 -3.98 -25.34
C GLY A 151 -6.37 -3.82 -25.61
N GLY A 152 -5.83 -2.59 -25.55
CA GLY A 152 -4.40 -2.30 -25.59
C GLY A 152 -3.63 -2.61 -24.31
N THR A 153 -2.38 -2.13 -24.21
CA THR A 153 -1.51 -2.34 -23.04
C THR A 153 -1.82 -1.35 -21.92
N ALA A 154 -1.96 -0.07 -22.24
CA ALA A 154 -2.31 0.94 -21.26
C ALA A 154 -3.74 0.75 -20.76
N ASN A 155 -3.94 0.75 -19.45
CA ASN A 155 -5.25 0.50 -18.85
C ASN A 155 -5.33 1.03 -17.41
N VAL A 156 -6.55 1.25 -16.93
CA VAL A 156 -6.84 1.45 -15.50
C VAL A 156 -7.56 0.22 -14.98
N ILE A 157 -7.10 -0.29 -13.84
CA ILE A 157 -7.77 -1.36 -13.11
C ILE A 157 -8.49 -0.73 -11.92
N PHE A 158 -9.77 -1.05 -11.76
CA PHE A 158 -10.54 -0.68 -10.58
C PHE A 158 -11.25 -1.89 -9.99
N GLY A 159 -11.52 -1.88 -8.70
CA GLY A 159 -12.16 -2.99 -8.00
C GLY A 159 -12.56 -2.62 -6.59
N VAL A 160 -13.01 -3.59 -5.83
CA VAL A 160 -13.42 -3.42 -4.44
C VAL A 160 -12.19 -3.29 -3.55
N SER A 161 -12.12 -2.18 -2.81
CA SER A 161 -11.15 -1.91 -1.75
C SER A 161 -11.86 -1.22 -0.60
N GLY A 162 -11.66 -1.69 0.64
CA GLY A 162 -12.40 -1.16 1.80
C GLY A 162 -13.92 -1.25 1.64
N GLY A 163 -14.41 -2.24 0.88
CA GLY A 163 -15.83 -2.41 0.57
C GLY A 163 -16.41 -1.44 -0.48
N LYS A 164 -15.59 -0.58 -1.11
CA LYS A 164 -16.02 0.40 -2.11
C LYS A 164 -15.26 0.21 -3.42
N LEU A 165 -15.83 0.67 -4.54
CA LEU A 165 -15.09 0.73 -5.80
C LEU A 165 -14.00 1.80 -5.74
N ALA A 166 -12.78 1.43 -6.11
CA ALA A 166 -11.62 2.30 -6.19
C ALA A 166 -10.69 1.86 -7.33
N VAL A 167 -9.89 2.79 -7.86
CA VAL A 167 -8.76 2.47 -8.74
C VAL A 167 -7.70 1.73 -7.91
N THR A 168 -7.25 0.60 -8.41
CA THR A 168 -6.27 -0.30 -7.76
C THR A 168 -5.01 -0.49 -8.61
N GLY A 169 -5.02 -0.04 -9.86
CA GLY A 169 -3.83 -0.05 -10.71
C GLY A 169 -3.93 0.81 -11.96
N ILE A 170 -2.79 1.28 -12.45
CA ILE A 170 -2.61 2.01 -13.70
C ILE A 170 -1.43 1.39 -14.46
N ASN A 171 -1.66 0.95 -15.69
CA ASN A 171 -0.66 0.31 -16.55
C ASN A 171 -0.40 1.17 -17.79
N TYR A 172 0.82 1.08 -18.33
CA TYR A 172 1.27 1.76 -19.54
C TYR A 172 1.82 0.73 -20.53
#